data_AF-A0A2Z5Y1K9-F1
#
_entry.id   AF-A0A2Z5Y1K9-F1
#
_cell.length_a   1.000
_cell.length_b   1.000
_cell.length_c   1.000
_cell.angle_alpha   90.00
_cell.angle_beta   90.00
_cell.angle_gamma   90.00
#
_symmetry.space_group_name_H-M   'P 1'
#
loop_
_entity.id
_entity.type
_entity.pdbx_description
1 polymer ?
#
loop_
_entity_poly.entity_id
_entity_poly.type
_entity_poly.pdbx_seq_one_letter_code
_entity_poly.pdbx_strand_id
1 'polypeptide(L)'
;MSKIEKKNKKQCNCGYIFIESLLSFIVMCVIISTLLQSTLFLLKKEEEQTKQLELARLLYEESQLFYVNNKVKHKTFKLGEEKYNILWQIQDKKTKKLQIDNNKRNIIIEKKSP
;
A
#
# COMPACT_ATOMS: atom_id res chain seq x y z
N MET A 1 10.55 63.68 50.91
CA MET A 1 9.96 64.09 49.62
C MET A 1 10.45 63.09 48.57
N SER A 2 9.64 62.05 48.31
CA SER A 2 10.00 60.90 47.48
C SER A 2 9.39 61.07 46.09
N LYS A 3 10.23 61.09 45.05
CA LYS A 3 9.82 60.75 43.68
C LYS A 3 10.96 60.01 43.00
N ILE A 4 10.97 58.70 43.19
CA ILE A 4 11.74 57.77 42.36
C ILE A 4 10.89 57.53 41.11
N GLU A 5 11.14 58.30 40.06
CA GLU A 5 10.55 58.03 38.74
C GLU A 5 11.15 56.75 38.16
N LYS A 6 10.31 55.71 38.11
CA LYS A 6 10.60 54.44 37.45
C LYS A 6 10.85 54.68 35.95
N LYS A 7 12.11 54.59 35.53
CA LYS A 7 12.47 54.42 34.11
C LYS A 7 11.92 53.09 33.60
N ASN A 8 10.84 53.16 32.82
CA ASN A 8 10.32 52.03 32.05
C ASN A 8 11.37 51.62 30.99
N LYS A 9 12.05 50.49 31.22
CA LYS A 9 12.86 49.81 30.21
C LYS A 9 11.91 49.28 29.12
N LYS A 10 11.92 49.88 27.93
CA LYS A 10 11.38 49.26 26.72
C LYS A 10 12.25 48.03 26.40
N GLN A 11 11.80 46.84 26.79
CA GLN A 11 12.40 45.58 26.35
C GLN A 11 12.13 45.41 24.85
N CYS A 12 13.19 45.08 24.11
CA CYS A 12 13.17 44.96 22.66
C CYS A 12 12.56 43.60 22.26
N ASN A 13 11.30 43.59 21.82
CA ASN A 13 10.53 42.38 21.46
C ASN A 13 10.97 41.69 20.15
N CYS A 14 12.08 42.11 19.54
CA CYS A 14 12.48 41.68 18.20
C CYS A 14 12.92 40.21 18.13
N GLY A 15 13.56 39.68 19.18
CA GLY A 15 13.98 38.27 19.25
C GLY A 15 12.81 37.29 19.47
N TYR A 16 11.74 37.75 20.11
CA TYR A 16 10.57 36.92 20.41
C TYR A 16 9.79 36.56 19.15
N ILE A 17 9.60 37.53 18.25
CA ILE A 17 8.90 37.34 16.96
C ILE A 17 9.66 36.34 16.06
N PHE A 18 11.00 36.39 16.07
CA PHE A 18 11.81 35.47 15.28
C PHE A 18 11.70 34.03 15.79
N ILE A 19 11.78 33.83 17.11
CA ILE A 19 11.65 32.50 17.73
C ILE A 19 10.24 31.93 17.50
N GLU A 20 9.20 32.75 17.63
CA GLU A 20 7.80 32.35 17.41
C GLU A 20 7.55 31.96 15.94
N SER A 21 8.14 32.72 15.00
CA SER A 21 8.08 32.40 13.57
C SER A 21 8.82 31.09 13.26
N LEU A 22 9.99 30.88 13.86
CA LEU A 22 10.79 29.67 13.68
C LEU A 22 10.06 28.44 14.24
N LEU A 23 9.44 28.57 15.42
CA LEU A 23 8.67 27.49 16.04
C LEU A 23 7.46 27.14 15.17
N SER A 24 6.74 28.13 14.67
CA SER A 24 5.60 27.94 13.76
C SER A 24 6.02 27.25 12.47
N PHE A 25 7.19 27.60 11.93
CA PHE A 25 7.75 26.97 10.74
C PHE A 25 8.09 25.48 10.98
N ILE A 26 8.72 25.16 12.12
CA ILE A 26 9.03 23.76 12.49
C ILE A 26 7.75 22.95 12.61
N VAL A 27 6.72 23.48 13.26
CA VAL A 27 5.41 22.82 13.39
C VAL A 27 4.79 22.58 12.01
N MET A 28 4.82 23.58 11.13
CA MET A 28 4.34 23.43 9.75
C MET A 28 5.11 22.34 8.98
N CYS A 29 6.43 22.28 9.10
CA CYS A 29 7.23 21.24 8.45
C CYS A 29 6.86 19.83 8.94
N VAL A 30 6.61 19.65 10.23
CA VAL A 30 6.17 18.36 10.80
C VAL A 30 4.79 17.99 10.26
N ILE A 31 3.83 18.93 10.26
CA ILE A 31 2.48 18.69 9.72
C ILE A 31 2.56 18.29 8.23
N ILE A 32 3.30 19.03 7.42
CA ILE A 32 3.45 18.72 5.98
C ILE A 32 4.08 17.34 5.79
N SER A 33 5.12 17.01 6.55
CA SER A 33 5.81 15.72 6.44
C SER A 33 4.89 14.55 6.79
N THR A 34 4.11 14.67 7.86
CA THR A 34 3.17 13.63 8.29
C THR A 34 2.01 13.46 7.30
N LEU A 35 1.48 14.55 6.75
CA LEU A 35 0.46 14.50 5.71
C LEU A 35 0.99 13.84 4.44
N LEU A 36 2.19 14.20 3.99
CA LEU A 36 2.81 13.63 2.81
C LEU A 36 3.09 12.12 2.97
N GLN A 37 3.57 11.69 4.13
CA GLN A 37 3.75 10.27 4.42
C GLN A 37 2.43 9.51 4.42
N SER A 38 1.38 10.10 4.99
CA SER A 38 0.05 9.48 5.07
C SER A 38 -0.58 9.34 3.67
N THR A 39 -0.48 10.36 2.82
CA THR A 39 -0.99 10.30 1.46
C THR A 39 -0.23 9.27 0.63
N LEU A 40 1.10 9.28 0.67
CA LEU A 40 1.92 8.28 -0.02
C LEU A 40 1.61 6.85 0.44
N PHE A 41 1.39 6.65 1.73
CA PHE A 41 1.00 5.36 2.28
C PHE A 41 -0.37 4.92 1.76
N LEU A 42 -1.35 5.82 1.71
CA LEU A 42 -2.68 5.55 1.18
C LEU A 42 -2.64 5.20 -0.31
N LEU A 43 -1.92 5.97 -1.12
CA LEU A 43 -1.74 5.68 -2.55
C LEU A 43 -1.11 4.31 -2.76
N LYS A 44 -0.04 4.00 -2.02
CA LYS A 44 0.64 2.70 -2.13
C LYS A 44 -0.29 1.55 -1.73
N LYS A 45 -1.09 1.72 -0.68
CA LYS A 45 -2.04 0.71 -0.22
C LYS A 45 -3.15 0.47 -1.25
N GLU A 46 -3.67 1.53 -1.86
CA GLU A 46 -4.69 1.42 -2.91
C GLU A 46 -4.15 0.71 -4.15
N GLU A 47 -2.92 1.03 -4.56
CA GLU A 47 -2.25 0.36 -5.67
C GLU A 47 -2.00 -1.14 -5.36
N GLU A 48 -1.61 -1.48 -4.15
CA GLU A 48 -1.44 -2.87 -3.73
C GLU A 48 -2.79 -3.62 -3.71
N GLN A 49 -3.86 -2.97 -3.24
CA GLN A 49 -5.20 -3.57 -3.20
C GLN A 49 -5.78 -3.79 -4.60
N THR A 50 -5.61 -2.84 -5.51
CA THR A 50 -6.06 -2.99 -6.90
C THR A 50 -5.31 -4.12 -7.60
N LYS A 51 -3.98 -4.21 -7.44
CA LYS A 51 -3.17 -5.34 -7.95
C LYS A 51 -3.64 -6.69 -7.41
N GLN A 52 -3.95 -6.77 -6.11
CA GLN A 52 -4.48 -8.01 -5.52
C GLN A 52 -5.85 -8.37 -6.08
N LEU A 53 -6.73 -7.38 -6.27
CA LEU A 53 -8.06 -7.59 -6.82
C LEU A 53 -8.02 -8.06 -8.28
N GLU A 54 -7.15 -7.46 -9.10
CA GLU A 54 -6.92 -7.88 -10.49
C GLU A 54 -6.40 -9.32 -10.56
N LEU A 55 -5.45 -9.67 -9.70
CA LEU A 55 -4.91 -11.03 -9.61
C LEU A 55 -6.02 -12.02 -9.21
N ALA A 56 -6.84 -11.68 -8.22
CA ALA A 56 -7.98 -12.50 -7.79
C ALA A 56 -9.04 -12.65 -8.88
N ARG A 57 -9.34 -11.59 -9.65
CA ARG A 57 -10.27 -11.64 -10.79
C ARG A 57 -9.76 -12.58 -11.88
N LEU A 58 -8.50 -12.42 -12.28
CA LEU A 58 -7.89 -13.24 -13.32
C LEU A 58 -7.82 -14.71 -12.90
N LEU A 59 -7.50 -14.97 -11.63
CA LEU A 59 -7.59 -16.30 -11.01
C LEU A 59 -8.98 -16.92 -11.15
N TYR A 60 -10.01 -16.15 -10.81
CA TYR A 60 -11.39 -16.60 -10.89
C TYR A 60 -11.77 -16.94 -12.33
N GLU A 61 -11.47 -16.07 -13.30
CA GLU A 61 -11.77 -16.28 -14.72
C GLU A 61 -11.07 -17.54 -15.27
N GLU A 62 -9.77 -17.69 -15.01
CA GLU A 62 -9.03 -18.88 -15.45
C GLU A 62 -9.54 -20.16 -14.76
N SER A 63 -10.00 -20.07 -13.50
CA SER A 63 -10.63 -21.19 -12.79
C SER A 63 -11.95 -21.64 -13.39
N GLN A 64 -12.77 -20.70 -13.84
CA GLN A 64 -14.01 -21.00 -14.54
C GLN A 64 -13.72 -21.63 -15.91
N LEU A 65 -12.74 -21.10 -16.65
CA LEU A 65 -12.32 -21.65 -17.94
C LEU A 65 -11.79 -23.08 -17.80
N PHE A 66 -10.99 -23.36 -16.77
CA PHE A 66 -10.53 -24.70 -16.47
C PHE A 66 -11.67 -25.63 -16.06
N TYR A 67 -12.64 -25.12 -15.28
CA TYR A 67 -13.80 -25.90 -14.86
C TYR A 67 -14.62 -26.39 -16.06
N VAL A 68 -14.88 -25.50 -17.03
CA VAL A 68 -15.67 -25.80 -18.23
C VAL A 68 -14.92 -26.70 -19.21
N ASN A 69 -13.64 -26.40 -19.47
CA ASN A 69 -12.90 -27.08 -20.54
C ASN A 69 -12.13 -28.33 -20.12
N ASN A 70 -11.97 -28.59 -18.80
CA ASN A 70 -11.26 -29.76 -18.25
C ASN A 70 -9.87 -30.04 -18.84
N LYS A 71 -9.22 -29.02 -19.43
CA LYS A 71 -7.92 -29.16 -20.07
C LYS A 71 -6.84 -28.59 -19.16
N VAL A 72 -5.84 -29.42 -18.84
CA VAL A 72 -4.58 -28.97 -18.23
C VAL A 72 -3.99 -27.90 -19.14
N LYS A 73 -3.88 -26.68 -18.63
CA LYS A 73 -3.28 -25.55 -19.33
C LYS A 73 -2.12 -25.04 -18.49
N HIS A 74 -0.99 -24.80 -19.14
CA HIS A 74 0.06 -23.97 -18.58
C HIS A 74 -0.04 -22.62 -19.28
N LYS A 75 -0.25 -21.55 -18.51
CA LYS A 75 -0.38 -20.20 -19.08
C LYS A 75 0.41 -19.23 -18.24
N THR A 76 1.33 -18.54 -18.90
CA THR A 76 2.06 -17.43 -18.30
C THR A 76 1.31 -16.16 -18.65
N PHE A 77 0.99 -15.34 -17.66
CA PHE A 77 0.43 -14.02 -17.87
C PHE A 77 1.30 -12.97 -17.18
N LYS A 78 1.29 -11.76 -17.74
CA LYS A 78 1.97 -10.60 -17.16
C LYS A 78 0.93 -9.74 -16.46
N LEU A 79 1.20 -9.38 -15.21
CA LEU A 79 0.42 -8.38 -14.47
C LEU A 79 1.39 -7.28 -14.05
N GLY A 80 1.33 -6.14 -14.75
CA GLY A 80 2.37 -5.11 -14.67
C GLY A 80 3.72 -5.64 -15.17
N GLU A 81 4.76 -5.53 -14.34
CA GLU A 81 6.11 -6.02 -14.64
C GLU A 81 6.34 -7.48 -14.23
N GLU A 82 5.44 -8.06 -13.44
CA GLU A 82 5.61 -9.39 -12.88
C GLU A 82 4.97 -10.49 -13.76
N LYS A 83 5.64 -11.64 -13.85
CA LYS A 83 5.22 -12.79 -14.66
C LYS A 83 4.70 -13.90 -13.77
N TYR A 84 3.41 -14.16 -13.86
CA TYR A 84 2.75 -15.22 -13.11
C TYR A 84 2.58 -16.45 -13.99
N ASN A 85 3.03 -17.60 -13.50
CA ASN A 85 2.82 -18.90 -14.14
C ASN A 85 1.64 -19.59 -13.47
N ILE A 86 0.61 -19.91 -14.26
CA ILE A 86 -0.53 -20.70 -13.82
C ILE A 86 -0.34 -22.15 -14.25
N LEU A 87 -0.40 -23.06 -13.29
CA LEU A 87 -0.31 -24.49 -13.49
C LEU A 87 -1.57 -25.17 -12.96
N TRP A 88 -2.34 -25.74 -13.87
CA TRP A 88 -3.54 -26.52 -13.57
C TRP A 88 -3.19 -28.01 -13.49
N GLN A 89 -3.36 -28.65 -12.34
CA GLN A 89 -3.17 -30.09 -12.16
C GLN A 89 -4.49 -30.78 -11.80
N ILE A 90 -4.74 -31.93 -12.42
CA ILE A 90 -5.82 -32.84 -12.01
C ILE A 90 -5.15 -33.91 -11.16
N GLN A 91 -5.40 -33.91 -9.85
CA GLN A 91 -4.96 -34.96 -8.93
C GLN A 91 -6.16 -35.87 -8.64
N ASP A 92 -6.09 -37.11 -9.10
CA ASP A 92 -7.21 -38.06 -9.11
C ASP A 92 -8.45 -37.56 -9.86
N LYS A 93 -9.34 -38.48 -10.25
CA LYS A 93 -10.51 -38.20 -11.11
C LYS A 93 -11.47 -37.10 -10.58
N LYS A 94 -11.22 -36.52 -9.40
CA LYS A 94 -12.08 -35.53 -8.73
C LYS A 94 -11.36 -34.28 -8.20
N THR A 95 -10.05 -34.29 -7.97
CA THR A 95 -9.35 -33.15 -7.33
C THR A 95 -8.70 -32.26 -8.37
N LYS A 96 -9.03 -30.97 -8.34
CA LYS A 96 -8.47 -29.96 -9.23
C LYS A 96 -7.61 -29.02 -8.40
N LYS A 97 -6.33 -28.95 -8.73
CA LYS A 97 -5.33 -28.11 -8.08
C LYS A 97 -4.88 -27.02 -9.03
N LEU A 98 -4.98 -25.79 -8.58
CA LEU A 98 -4.47 -24.62 -9.26
C LEU A 98 -3.27 -24.10 -8.48
N GLN A 99 -2.13 -24.00 -9.14
CA GLN A 99 -0.93 -23.41 -8.57
C GLN A 99 -0.57 -22.17 -9.38
N ILE A 100 -0.40 -21.04 -8.70
CA ILE A 100 0.21 -19.85 -9.28
C ILE A 100 1.54 -19.61 -8.61
N ASP A 101 2.59 -19.49 -9.42
CA ASP A 101 3.93 -19.14 -8.98
C ASP A 101 4.44 -17.93 -9.76
N ASN A 102 5.04 -16.99 -9.03
CA ASN A 102 5.75 -15.82 -9.56
C ASN A 102 7.14 -15.70 -8.91
N ASN A 103 7.74 -16.83 -8.51
CA ASN A 103 9.02 -16.97 -7.79
C ASN A 103 9.10 -16.28 -6.41
N LYS A 104 8.14 -15.41 -6.05
CA LYS A 104 8.03 -14.74 -4.75
C LYS A 104 6.84 -15.21 -3.91
N ARG A 105 5.75 -15.62 -4.55
CA ARG A 105 4.51 -16.07 -3.90
C ARG A 105 3.98 -17.28 -4.64
N ASN A 106 3.64 -18.30 -3.87
CA ASN A 106 3.00 -19.50 -4.37
C ASN A 106 1.58 -19.57 -3.77
N ILE A 107 0.57 -19.49 -4.64
CA ILE A 107 -0.84 -19.59 -4.25
C ILE A 107 -1.36 -20.92 -4.78
N ILE A 108 -1.80 -21.79 -3.87
CA ILE A 108 -2.37 -23.09 -4.18
C ILE A 108 -3.86 -23.07 -3.84
N ILE A 109 -4.71 -23.28 -4.82
CA ILE A 109 -6.16 -23.46 -4.64
C ILE A 109 -6.48 -24.92 -4.92
N GLU A 110 -6.91 -25.63 -3.89
CA GLU A 110 -7.34 -27.03 -3.96
C GLU A 110 -8.84 -27.11 -3.72
N LYS A 111 -9.58 -27.65 -4.69
CA LYS A 111 -10.97 -28.04 -4.46
C LYS A 111 -10.99 -29.46 -3.90
N LYS A 112 -11.21 -29.59 -2.59
CA LYS A 112 -11.65 -30.87 -2.02
C LYS A 112 -13.09 -31.09 -2.46
N SER A 113 -13.33 -32.18 -3.18
CA SER A 113 -14.70 -32.62 -3.44
C SER A 113 -15.33 -33.00 -2.09
N PRO A 114 -16.58 -32.59 -1.80
CA PRO A 114 -17.31 -33.12 -0.64
C PRO A 114 -17.48 -34.63 -0.73
#